data_AF-A0A2A6D252-F1
#
_entry.id   AF-A0A2A6D252-F1
#
_cell.length_a   1.000
_cell.length_b   1.000
_cell.length_c   1.000
_cell.angle_alpha   90.00
_cell.angle_beta   90.00
_cell.angle_gamma   90.00
#
_symmetry.space_group_name_H-M   'P 1'
#
loop_
_entity.id
_entity.type
_entity.pdbx_description
1 polymer ?
#
loop_
_entity_poly.entity_id
_entity_poly.type
_entity_poly.pdbx_seq_one_letter_code
_entity_poly.pdbx_strand_id
1 'polypeptide(L)'
;MENNAYDIMSSYTVHMSECQFSEFSEGIDDSDVDGDLLDEWDDLTQRERAIESCLNSIEDAIYQKYPDLKSAVIALRDIRAVNDRTPLSRRACLFRMKERAIDLVNIAKLELTCKQWFLKMKLAEIKARIFVNEEKIQQQARKHRAVKEEQKRISGMECIDD
;
A
#
# COMPACT_ATOMS: atom_id res chain seq x y z
N MET A 1 20.20 19.87 26.52
CA MET A 1 19.13 19.86 25.50
C MET A 1 19.31 18.60 24.68
N GLU A 2 18.60 17.56 25.08
CA GLU A 2 18.70 16.20 24.54
C GLU A 2 17.87 16.10 23.25
N ASN A 3 18.53 16.22 22.10
CA ASN A 3 17.88 15.93 20.82
C ASN A 3 17.87 14.41 20.63
N ASN A 4 16.71 13.83 20.95
CA ASN A 4 16.39 12.43 20.82
C ASN A 4 16.45 12.03 19.33
N ALA A 5 17.52 11.32 18.92
CA ALA A 5 17.71 10.88 17.54
C ALA A 5 16.73 9.77 17.10
N TYR A 6 15.75 9.43 17.94
CA TYR A 6 14.66 8.50 17.65
C TYR A 6 13.42 9.19 17.06
N ASP A 7 13.34 10.53 17.05
CA ASP A 7 12.17 11.25 16.50
C ASP A 7 12.14 11.37 14.97
N ILE A 8 13.23 11.04 14.27
CA ILE A 8 13.26 11.12 12.79
C ILE A 8 12.73 9.83 12.15
N MET A 9 12.37 8.82 12.95
CA MET A 9 11.83 7.55 12.47
C MET A 9 10.30 7.46 12.46
N SER A 10 9.57 8.48 12.93
CA SER A 10 8.14 8.33 13.25
C SER A 10 7.20 9.42 12.69
N SER A 11 7.50 10.04 11.54
CA SER A 11 6.67 11.15 11.05
C SER A 11 6.53 11.24 9.52
N TYR A 12 6.27 10.10 8.86
CA TYR A 12 5.65 10.16 7.53
C TYR A 12 4.53 9.14 7.43
N THR A 13 3.59 9.21 8.38
CA THR A 13 2.20 8.82 8.12
C THR A 13 1.65 9.80 7.10
N VAL A 14 1.80 9.47 5.82
CA VAL A 14 0.87 9.99 4.81
C VAL A 14 -0.49 9.48 5.26
N HIS A 15 -1.34 10.38 5.77
CA HIS A 15 -2.75 10.14 5.95
C HIS A 15 -3.33 9.85 4.55
N MET A 16 -3.18 8.61 4.11
CA MET A 16 -4.08 8.02 3.14
C MET A 16 -5.39 7.98 3.90
N SER A 17 -6.31 8.85 3.50
CA SER A 17 -7.70 8.82 3.94
C SER A 17 -8.13 7.36 3.94
N GLU A 18 -8.41 6.84 5.14
CA GLU A 18 -9.05 5.54 5.30
C GLU A 18 -10.38 5.68 4.56
N CYS A 19 -10.41 5.20 3.32
CA CYS A 19 -11.64 5.07 2.58
C CYS A 19 -12.43 4.05 3.38
N GLN A 20 -13.40 4.52 4.15
CA GLN A 20 -14.29 3.67 4.93
C GLN A 20 -14.89 2.67 3.96
N PHE A 21 -14.42 1.43 4.05
CA PHE A 21 -15.09 0.30 3.45
C PHE A 21 -16.48 0.28 4.08
N SER A 22 -17.44 0.70 3.28
CA SER A 22 -18.86 0.56 3.55
C SER A 22 -19.13 -0.93 3.74
N GLU A 23 -19.20 -1.38 5.00
CA GLU A 23 -19.77 -2.66 5.40
C GLU A 23 -21.24 -2.71 4.98
N PHE A 24 -21.47 -2.99 3.71
CA PHE A 24 -22.80 -3.32 3.19
C PHE A 24 -22.66 -4.62 2.40
N SER A 25 -22.46 -5.70 3.17
CA SER A 25 -22.74 -7.06 2.74
C SER A 25 -24.26 -7.29 2.82
N GLU A 26 -25.03 -6.51 2.07
CA GLU A 26 -26.32 -7.01 1.60
C GLU A 26 -26.00 -7.83 0.36
N GLY A 27 -26.10 -9.15 0.47
CA GLY A 27 -25.79 -10.10 -0.59
C GLY A 27 -26.36 -9.61 -1.93
N ILE A 28 -25.46 -9.19 -2.81
CA ILE A 28 -25.80 -8.87 -4.19
C ILE A 28 -26.09 -10.22 -4.83
N ASP A 29 -27.35 -10.44 -5.22
CA ASP A 29 -27.72 -11.51 -6.14
C ASP A 29 -26.99 -11.24 -7.47
N ASP A 30 -25.88 -11.95 -7.65
CA ASP A 30 -24.86 -11.79 -8.67
C ASP A 30 -25.20 -12.53 -9.97
N SER A 31 -26.37 -13.21 -10.04
CA SER A 31 -26.83 -13.93 -11.22
C SER A 31 -27.06 -13.04 -12.46
N ASP A 32 -27.28 -11.74 -12.24
CA ASP A 32 -27.66 -10.78 -13.29
C ASP A 32 -26.59 -9.70 -13.54
N VAL A 33 -25.42 -9.81 -12.91
CA VAL A 33 -24.30 -8.89 -13.14
C VAL A 33 -23.53 -9.33 -14.38
N ASP A 34 -23.06 -8.36 -15.16
CA ASP A 34 -22.22 -8.63 -16.31
C ASP A 34 -20.94 -9.40 -15.91
N GLY A 35 -20.74 -10.57 -16.52
CA GLY A 35 -19.59 -11.44 -16.22
C GLY A 35 -18.25 -10.75 -16.46
N ASP A 36 -18.16 -9.87 -17.46
CA ASP A 36 -16.94 -9.12 -17.74
C ASP A 36 -16.56 -8.16 -16.59
N LEU A 37 -17.56 -7.60 -15.87
CA LEU A 37 -17.31 -6.73 -14.72
C LEU A 37 -16.84 -7.50 -13.50
N LEU A 38 -17.38 -8.71 -13.29
CA LEU A 38 -16.96 -9.61 -12.21
C LEU A 38 -15.53 -10.11 -12.45
N ASP A 39 -15.21 -10.52 -13.67
CA ASP A 39 -13.86 -10.93 -14.05
C ASP A 39 -12.84 -9.77 -13.90
N GLU A 40 -13.22 -8.55 -14.30
CA GLU A 40 -12.37 -7.37 -14.09
C GLU A 40 -12.19 -7.07 -12.59
N TRP A 41 -13.23 -7.21 -11.77
CA TRP A 41 -13.14 -7.01 -10.32
C TRP A 41 -12.18 -8.03 -9.68
N ASP A 42 -12.30 -9.31 -10.04
CA ASP A 42 -11.43 -10.38 -9.55
C ASP A 42 -9.96 -10.14 -9.93
N ASP A 43 -9.65 -9.76 -11.19
CA ASP A 43 -8.28 -9.42 -11.61
C ASP A 43 -7.73 -8.24 -10.80
N LEU A 44 -8.53 -7.17 -10.64
CA LEU A 44 -8.11 -5.99 -9.91
C LEU A 44 -7.82 -6.30 -8.43
N THR A 45 -8.68 -7.07 -7.77
CA THR A 45 -8.47 -7.51 -6.38
C THR A 45 -7.28 -8.44 -6.25
N GLN A 46 -7.05 -9.34 -7.21
CA GLN A 46 -5.85 -10.17 -7.22
C GLN A 46 -4.57 -9.32 -7.34
N ARG A 47 -4.57 -8.32 -8.23
CA ARG A 47 -3.44 -7.41 -8.42
C ARG A 47 -3.21 -6.51 -7.22
N GLU A 48 -4.26 -6.07 -6.55
CA GLU A 48 -4.17 -5.33 -5.28
C GLU A 48 -3.40 -6.16 -4.24
N ARG A 49 -3.85 -7.39 -3.96
CA ARG A 49 -3.20 -8.30 -3.01
C ARG A 49 -1.75 -8.58 -3.37
N ALA A 50 -1.45 -8.75 -4.66
CA ALA A 50 -0.09 -8.98 -5.14
C ALA A 50 0.82 -7.78 -4.87
N ILE A 51 0.32 -6.54 -5.05
CA ILE A 51 1.08 -5.32 -4.76
C ILE A 51 1.29 -5.14 -3.26
N GLU A 52 0.29 -5.42 -2.43
CA GLU A 52 0.42 -5.39 -0.97
C GLU A 52 1.44 -6.40 -0.47
N SER A 53 1.42 -7.63 -1.01
CA SER A 53 2.45 -8.64 -0.74
C SER A 53 3.84 -8.15 -1.18
N CYS A 54 3.95 -7.51 -2.35
CA CYS A 54 5.22 -6.92 -2.80
C CYS A 54 5.72 -5.84 -1.82
N LEU A 55 4.83 -4.93 -1.38
CA LEU A 55 5.16 -3.88 -0.41
C LEU A 55 5.68 -4.46 0.91
N ASN A 56 5.10 -5.56 1.40
CA ASN A 56 5.55 -6.22 2.63
C ASN A 56 6.94 -6.88 2.47
N SER A 57 7.26 -7.38 1.27
CA SER A 57 8.53 -8.06 1.01
C SER A 57 9.70 -7.13 0.66
N ILE A 58 9.44 -5.84 0.44
CA ILE A 58 10.41 -4.94 -0.18
C ILE A 58 11.57 -4.58 0.75
N GLU A 59 11.30 -4.47 2.04
CA GLU A 59 12.32 -4.17 3.05
C GLU A 59 13.32 -5.33 3.15
N ASP A 60 12.82 -6.56 3.20
CA ASP A 60 13.65 -7.76 3.20
C ASP A 60 14.53 -7.84 1.95
N ALA A 61 13.98 -7.52 0.78
CA ALA A 61 14.74 -7.47 -0.46
C ALA A 61 15.86 -6.41 -0.42
N ILE A 62 15.62 -5.25 0.20
CA ILE A 62 16.65 -4.22 0.40
C ILE A 62 17.73 -4.71 1.36
N TYR A 63 17.38 -5.35 2.47
CA TYR A 63 18.35 -5.91 3.40
C TYR A 63 19.19 -7.04 2.79
N GLN A 64 18.60 -7.86 1.92
CA GLN A 64 19.35 -8.89 1.19
C GLN A 64 20.32 -8.29 0.17
N LYS A 65 19.90 -7.22 -0.52
CA LYS A 65 20.75 -6.51 -1.49
C LYS A 65 21.92 -5.77 -0.84
N TYR A 66 21.70 -5.22 0.35
CA TYR A 66 22.69 -4.47 1.12
C TYR A 66 23.00 -5.19 2.45
N PRO A 67 23.77 -6.29 2.44
CA PRO A 67 24.03 -7.08 3.66
C PRO A 67 24.76 -6.26 4.73
N ASP A 68 25.61 -5.32 4.31
CA ASP A 68 26.36 -4.44 5.21
C ASP A 68 25.50 -3.33 5.84
N LEU A 69 24.23 -3.18 5.44
CA LEU A 69 23.35 -2.12 5.94
C LEU A 69 23.17 -2.21 7.46
N LYS A 70 23.06 -3.43 8.01
CA LYS A 70 22.97 -3.65 9.46
C LYS A 70 24.25 -3.19 10.16
N SER A 71 25.41 -3.55 9.62
CA SER A 71 26.73 -3.16 10.14
C SER A 71 26.96 -1.66 10.05
N ALA A 72 26.50 -1.01 8.97
CA ALA A 72 26.56 0.43 8.79
C ALA A 72 25.73 1.16 9.85
N VAL A 73 24.51 0.69 10.15
CA VAL A 73 23.67 1.27 11.21
C VAL A 73 24.36 1.15 12.58
N ILE A 74 25.01 0.02 12.86
CA ILE A 74 25.79 -0.18 14.10
C ILE A 74 26.98 0.80 14.15
N ALA A 75 27.78 0.87 13.08
CA ALA A 75 28.92 1.76 12.99
C ALA A 75 28.52 3.23 13.22
N LEU A 76 27.38 3.67 12.68
CA LEU A 76 26.87 5.03 12.90
C LEU A 76 26.47 5.29 14.36
N ARG A 77 26.00 4.28 15.09
CA ARG A 77 25.72 4.39 16.53
C ARG A 77 27.02 4.48 17.33
N ASP A 78 27.99 3.62 17.04
CA ASP A 78 29.23 3.51 17.81
C ASP A 78 30.16 4.72 17.66
N ILE A 79 30.17 5.37 16.49
CA ILE A 79 31.03 6.55 16.23
C ILE A 79 30.63 7.77 17.07
N ARG A 80 29.44 7.77 17.70
CA ARG A 80 29.04 8.79 18.68
C ARG A 80 29.87 8.73 19.98
N ALA A 81 30.60 7.64 20.23
CA ALA A 81 31.45 7.48 21.42
C ALA A 81 32.88 8.04 21.26
N VAL A 82 33.22 8.65 20.12
CA VAL A 82 34.55 9.25 19.90
C VAL A 82 34.73 10.48 20.79
N ASN A 83 35.74 10.45 21.65
CA ASN A 83 36.11 11.55 22.55
C ASN A 83 37.52 12.09 22.25
N ASP A 84 37.92 13.16 22.94
CA ASP A 84 39.20 13.84 22.73
C ASP A 84 40.44 13.00 23.09
N ARG A 85 40.26 11.89 23.83
CA ARG A 85 41.34 10.94 24.15
C ARG A 85 41.58 9.91 23.04
N THR A 86 40.76 9.91 21.99
CA THR A 86 40.92 8.99 20.86
C THR A 86 42.07 9.46 19.97
N PRO A 87 43.07 8.60 19.65
CA PRO A 87 44.17 8.98 18.78
C PRO A 87 43.71 9.51 17.42
N LEU A 88 44.38 10.54 16.88
CA LEU A 88 44.01 11.19 15.63
C LEU A 88 43.88 10.21 14.45
N SER A 89 44.78 9.23 14.33
CA SER A 89 44.72 8.19 13.30
C SER A 89 43.44 7.35 13.39
N ARG A 90 43.04 6.99 14.61
CA ARG A 90 41.79 6.26 14.88
C ARG A 90 40.57 7.14 14.59
N ARG A 91 40.59 8.42 14.97
CA ARG A 91 39.51 9.38 14.62
C ARG A 91 39.32 9.48 13.11
N ALA A 92 40.39 9.68 12.35
CA ALA A 92 40.33 9.76 10.89
C ALA A 92 39.79 8.47 10.25
N CYS A 93 40.17 7.30 10.76
CA CYS A 93 39.61 6.02 10.32
C CYS A 93 38.09 5.95 10.57
N LEU A 94 37.66 6.26 11.79
CA LEU A 94 36.25 6.22 12.17
C LEU A 94 35.41 7.22 11.36
N PHE A 95 35.91 8.41 11.07
CA PHE A 95 35.20 9.36 10.19
C PHE A 95 34.99 8.82 8.78
N ARG A 96 36.00 8.20 8.18
CA ARG A 96 35.84 7.57 6.85
C ARG A 96 34.86 6.40 6.87
N MET A 97 34.85 5.61 7.95
CA MET A 97 33.84 4.56 8.14
C MET A 97 32.44 5.16 8.29
N LYS A 98 32.29 6.27 9.01
CA LYS A 98 31.03 7.00 9.18
C LYS A 98 30.49 7.44 7.83
N GLU A 99 31.31 8.10 7.01
CA GLU A 99 30.89 8.60 5.69
C GLU A 99 30.37 7.46 4.82
N ARG A 100 31.14 6.37 4.71
CA ARG A 100 30.71 5.19 3.94
C ARG A 100 29.42 4.58 4.48
N ALA A 101 29.26 4.52 5.79
CA ALA A 101 28.05 4.00 6.41
C ALA A 101 26.83 4.91 6.17
N ILE A 102 27.01 6.24 6.18
CA ILE A 102 25.97 7.22 5.81
C ILE A 102 25.55 7.00 4.36
N ASP A 103 26.51 6.91 3.44
CA ASP A 103 26.23 6.76 2.01
C ASP A 103 25.45 5.48 1.74
N LEU A 104 25.86 4.36 2.34
CA LEU A 104 25.15 3.09 2.20
C LEU A 104 23.71 3.17 2.71
N VAL A 105 23.51 3.76 3.89
CA VAL A 105 22.17 3.94 4.47
C VAL A 105 21.31 4.85 3.59
N ASN A 106 21.88 5.93 3.06
CA ASN A 106 21.15 6.86 2.21
C ASN A 106 20.73 6.21 0.89
N ILE A 107 21.62 5.43 0.25
CA ILE A 107 21.31 4.69 -0.97
C ILE A 107 20.18 3.68 -0.73
N ALA A 108 20.30 2.87 0.33
CA ALA A 108 19.30 1.87 0.67
C ALA A 108 17.93 2.51 0.97
N LYS A 109 17.91 3.62 1.71
CA LYS A 109 16.69 4.39 2.01
C LYS A 109 16.06 4.99 0.77
N LEU A 110 16.87 5.57 -0.12
CA LEU A 110 16.38 6.15 -1.36
C LEU A 110 15.72 5.08 -2.22
N GLU A 111 16.38 3.93 -2.39
CA GLU A 111 15.83 2.82 -3.17
C GLU A 111 14.54 2.27 -2.56
N LEU A 112 14.51 2.07 -1.24
CA LEU A 112 13.31 1.66 -0.51
C LEU A 112 12.16 2.62 -0.78
N THR A 113 12.40 3.92 -0.59
CA THR A 113 11.39 4.98 -0.77
C THR A 113 10.89 5.03 -2.21
N CYS A 114 11.78 4.99 -3.20
CA CYS A 114 11.40 5.02 -4.61
C CYS A 114 10.54 3.81 -4.99
N LYS A 115 10.93 2.61 -4.57
CA LYS A 115 10.18 1.39 -4.88
C LYS A 115 8.82 1.35 -4.15
N GLN A 116 8.77 1.73 -2.87
CA GLN A 116 7.52 1.84 -2.12
C GLN A 116 6.59 2.89 -2.75
N TRP A 117 7.12 4.05 -3.15
CA TRP A 117 6.33 5.09 -3.79
C TRP A 117 5.70 4.61 -5.10
N PHE A 118 6.48 3.94 -5.95
CA PHE A 118 5.99 3.39 -7.21
C PHE A 118 4.86 2.36 -7.01
N LEU A 119 5.03 1.45 -6.05
CA LEU A 119 4.00 0.46 -5.73
C LEU A 119 2.75 1.10 -5.12
N LYS A 120 2.91 2.10 -4.24
CA LYS A 120 1.77 2.85 -3.68
C LYS A 120 0.98 3.60 -4.74
N MET A 121 1.65 4.21 -5.72
CA MET A 121 0.98 4.85 -6.86
C MET A 121 0.15 3.84 -7.67
N LYS A 122 0.71 2.65 -7.96
CA LYS A 122 -0.02 1.58 -8.64
C LYS A 122 -1.20 1.06 -7.83
N LEU A 123 -1.01 0.90 -6.52
CA LEU A 123 -2.08 0.47 -5.61
C LEU A 123 -3.23 1.48 -5.60
N ALA A 124 -2.92 2.77 -5.55
CA ALA A 124 -3.93 3.84 -5.62
C ALA A 124 -4.71 3.81 -6.95
N GLU A 125 -4.03 3.57 -8.07
CA GLU A 125 -4.68 3.41 -9.37
C GLU A 125 -5.63 2.20 -9.41
N ILE A 126 -5.19 1.04 -8.90
CA ILE A 126 -6.03 -0.17 -8.83
C ILE A 126 -7.23 0.07 -7.92
N LYS A 127 -7.04 0.66 -6.74
CA LYS A 127 -8.14 0.99 -5.82
C LYS A 127 -9.17 1.92 -6.46
N ALA A 128 -8.73 2.91 -7.23
CA ALA A 128 -9.64 3.78 -7.97
C ALA A 128 -10.45 3.01 -9.02
N ARG A 129 -9.84 2.04 -9.72
CA ARG A 129 -10.54 1.19 -10.69
C ARG A 129 -11.54 0.24 -10.04
N ILE A 130 -11.17 -0.39 -8.92
CA ILE A 130 -12.06 -1.24 -8.12
C ILE A 130 -13.30 -0.45 -7.73
N PHE A 131 -13.12 0.76 -7.18
CA PHE A 131 -14.23 1.63 -6.78
C PHE A 131 -15.19 1.92 -7.93
N VAL A 132 -14.67 2.30 -9.11
CA VAL A 132 -15.49 2.56 -10.29
C VAL A 132 -16.22 1.28 -10.75
N ASN A 133 -15.56 0.13 -10.69
CA ASN A 133 -16.15 -1.15 -11.09
C ASN A 133 -17.28 -1.57 -10.14
N GLU A 134 -17.06 -1.47 -8.84
CA GLU A 134 -18.10 -1.69 -7.82
C GLU A 134 -19.30 -0.78 -8.03
N GLU A 135 -19.09 0.50 -8.35
CA GLU A 135 -20.19 1.41 -8.65
C GLU A 135 -20.99 0.94 -9.88
N LYS A 136 -20.32 0.48 -10.94
CA LYS A 136 -21.00 -0.07 -12.13
C LYS A 136 -21.81 -1.32 -11.80
N ILE A 137 -21.24 -2.26 -11.04
CA ILE A 137 -21.92 -3.47 -10.59
C ILE A 137 -23.17 -3.10 -9.79
N GLN A 138 -23.08 -2.15 -8.86
CA GLN A 138 -24.22 -1.68 -8.10
C GLN A 138 -25.28 -1.01 -8.97
N GLN A 139 -24.87 -0.18 -9.94
CA GLN A 139 -25.80 0.46 -10.88
C GLN A 139 -26.53 -0.57 -11.74
N GLN A 140 -25.85 -1.61 -12.21
CA GLN A 140 -26.48 -2.73 -12.93
C GLN A 140 -27.49 -3.44 -12.01
N ALA A 141 -27.08 -3.84 -10.81
CA ALA A 141 -27.96 -4.53 -9.86
C ALA A 141 -29.23 -3.72 -9.53
N ARG A 142 -29.13 -2.39 -9.43
CA ARG A 142 -30.29 -1.50 -9.24
C ARG A 142 -31.20 -1.46 -10.46
N LYS A 143 -30.64 -1.37 -11.68
CA LYS A 143 -31.42 -1.41 -12.92
C LYS A 143 -32.17 -2.73 -13.09
N HIS A 144 -31.50 -3.85 -12.83
CA HIS A 144 -32.11 -5.18 -12.91
C HIS A 144 -33.26 -5.33 -11.91
N ARG A 145 -33.10 -4.88 -10.66
CA ARG A 145 -34.19 -4.85 -9.67
C ARG A 145 -35.38 -4.03 -10.15
N ALA A 146 -35.16 -2.83 -10.67
CA ALA A 146 -36.24 -1.97 -11.18
C ALA A 146 -36.99 -2.62 -12.36
N VAL A 147 -36.28 -3.28 -13.28
CA VAL A 147 -36.90 -4.00 -14.42
C VAL A 147 -37.72 -5.20 -13.93
N LYS A 148 -37.20 -5.99 -12.99
CA LYS A 148 -37.92 -7.12 -12.39
C LYS A 148 -39.20 -6.67 -11.67
N GLU A 149 -39.14 -5.56 -10.93
CA GLU A 149 -40.32 -4.99 -10.25
C GLU A 149 -41.38 -4.50 -11.24
N GLU A 150 -40.98 -3.85 -12.33
CA GLU A 150 -41.90 -3.36 -13.36
C GLU A 150 -42.58 -4.53 -14.11
N GLN A 151 -41.81 -5.57 -14.48
CA GLN A 151 -42.38 -6.79 -15.06
C GLN A 151 -43.39 -7.47 -14.14
N LYS A 152 -43.12 -7.49 -12.83
CA LYS A 152 -44.06 -8.03 -11.83
C LYS A 152 -45.34 -7.20 -11.74
N ARG A 153 -45.26 -5.87 -11.86
CA ARG A 153 -46.45 -4.99 -11.89
C ARG A 153 -47.30 -5.25 -13.13
N ILE A 154 -46.67 -5.34 -14.30
CA ILE A 154 -47.35 -5.59 -15.58
C ILE A 154 -48.04 -6.97 -15.54
N SER A 155 -47.32 -8.03 -15.15
CA SER A 155 -47.87 -9.38 -15.06
C SER A 155 -48.95 -9.54 -13.98
N GLY A 156 -48.88 -8.77 -12.89
CA GLY A 156 -49.91 -8.76 -11.84
C GLY A 156 -51.21 -8.05 -12.20
N MET A 157 -51.20 -7.17 -13.21
CA MET A 157 -52.41 -6.51 -13.73
C MET A 157 -53.21 -7.38 -14.70
N GLU A 158 -52.62 -8.47 -15.25
CA GLU A 158 -53.31 -9.39 -16.17
C GLU A 158 -54.28 -10.38 -15.47
N CYS A 159 -54.56 -10.23 -14.17
CA CYS A 159 -55.44 -11.12 -13.40
C CYS A 159 -56.71 -10.44 -12.84
N ILE A 160 -57.09 -9.26 -13.34
CA ILE A 160 -58.32 -8.57 -12.93
C ILE A 160 -59.17 -8.31 -14.18
N ASP A 161 -59.77 -9.35 -14.74
CA ASP A 161 -60.94 -9.28 -15.62
C ASP A 161 -61.60 -10.67 -15.62
N ASP A 162 -62.49 -10.88 -14.64
CA ASP A 162 -63.60 -11.85 -14.66
C ASP A 162 -64.69 -11.41 -13.65
#